data_AF-A0A9Q1QZE4-F1
#
_entry.id   AF-A0A9Q1QZE4-F1
#
_cell.length_a   1.000
_cell.length_b   1.000
_cell.length_c   1.000
_cell.angle_alpha   90.00
_cell.angle_beta   90.00
_cell.angle_gamma   90.00
#
_symmetry.space_group_name_H-M   'P 1'
#
loop_
_entity.id
_entity.type
_entity.pdbx_description
1 polymer ?
#
loop_
_entity_poly.entity_id
_entity_poly.type
_entity_poly.pdbx_seq_one_letter_code
_entity_poly.pdbx_strand_id
1 'polypeptide(L)'
;MLNYWFRFPLSFLPFRSHFPITSSHGLLYLWAEGPTNSVGPNLSNKTLIVCNPLTRQFKLLPQLGSAWCKHGSVLVGSPNQVLVLTELAAIYFSVSTTSNNWLKFSSNLPSKPRSPILISDTILALCDVGSPWRSQWKLFRSTVKDLQFSQQWVRLEKHEWGDIFDILKRPRLLGGKNDKVLMIGGLKSSFSLHSTCSTILILRLDLESLEWEEAGRMPPEMFRYFQDSSKFKVFGGGSRVCFSGKRVGRLALWEENECGKGEWRWIGGIPGNSDGLYRGFVFEARLNAVP
;
A
#
# COMPACT_ATOMS: atom_id res chain seq x y z
N MET A 1 18.29 -17.22 -5.48
CA MET A 1 17.56 -17.06 -4.19
C MET A 1 16.43 -18.08 -4.11
N LEU A 2 16.34 -18.83 -3.01
CA LEU A 2 15.25 -19.77 -2.78
C LEU A 2 14.04 -19.02 -2.21
N ASN A 3 12.88 -19.14 -2.85
CA ASN A 3 11.63 -18.55 -2.39
C ASN A 3 10.96 -19.49 -1.37
N TYR A 4 11.29 -19.35 -0.10
CA TYR A 4 10.64 -20.12 0.97
C TYR A 4 9.52 -19.33 1.63
N TRP A 5 8.44 -20.03 1.96
CA TRP A 5 7.33 -19.50 2.71
C TRP A 5 7.53 -19.77 4.20
N PHE A 6 7.71 -18.72 4.98
CA PHE A 6 7.77 -18.79 6.44
C PHE A 6 6.46 -18.26 7.04
N ARG A 7 5.95 -18.98 8.05
CA ARG A 7 4.79 -18.53 8.82
C ARG A 7 5.30 -17.89 10.11
N PHE A 8 4.98 -16.61 10.30
CA PHE A 8 5.17 -15.93 11.57
C PHE A 8 3.89 -16.05 12.41
N PRO A 9 3.87 -16.87 13.48
CA PRO A 9 2.70 -16.98 14.32
C PRO A 9 2.51 -15.71 15.15
N LEU A 10 1.32 -15.12 15.06
CA LEU A 10 0.93 -13.94 15.84
C LEU A 10 0.15 -14.31 17.12
N SER A 11 0.30 -15.55 17.60
CA SER A 11 -0.41 -16.09 18.77
C SER A 11 -0.01 -15.47 20.10
N PHE A 12 1.10 -14.74 20.16
CA PHE A 12 1.49 -13.98 21.35
C PHE A 12 0.63 -12.73 21.58
N LEU A 13 -0.15 -12.32 20.57
CA LEU A 13 -1.03 -11.18 20.66
C LEU A 13 -2.35 -11.58 21.37
N PRO A 14 -2.74 -10.90 22.46
CA PRO A 14 -3.92 -11.26 23.26
C PRO A 14 -5.23 -10.70 22.66
N PHE A 15 -5.42 -10.83 21.34
CA PHE A 15 -6.56 -10.28 20.59
C PHE A 15 -7.37 -11.38 19.92
N ARG A 16 -8.70 -11.21 19.87
CA ARG A 16 -9.58 -12.17 19.22
C ARG A 16 -9.28 -12.33 17.73
N SER A 17 -9.02 -11.21 17.07
CA SER A 17 -8.69 -11.16 15.64
C SER A 17 -7.70 -10.04 15.36
N HIS A 18 -6.86 -10.23 14.34
CA HIS A 18 -5.88 -9.24 13.92
C HIS A 18 -5.68 -9.28 12.40
N PHE A 19 -5.42 -8.13 11.81
CA PHE A 19 -5.31 -7.95 10.37
C PHE A 19 -4.05 -7.15 10.07
N PRO A 20 -2.98 -7.78 9.56
CA PRO A 20 -1.78 -7.08 9.13
C PRO A 20 -2.10 -6.06 8.04
N ILE A 21 -1.56 -4.85 8.18
CA ILE A 21 -1.85 -3.73 7.27
C ILE A 21 -0.61 -3.33 6.49
N THR A 22 0.50 -3.13 7.20
CA THR A 22 1.76 -2.63 6.67
C THR A 22 2.90 -2.91 7.66
N SER A 23 4.14 -2.63 7.26
CA SER A 23 5.31 -2.71 8.12
C SER A 23 6.32 -1.63 7.80
N SER A 24 7.15 -1.30 8.80
CA SER A 24 8.27 -0.37 8.64
C SER A 24 9.36 -0.71 9.66
N HIS A 25 10.63 -0.64 9.25
CA HIS A 25 11.80 -0.80 10.12
C HIS A 25 11.77 -2.02 11.06
N GLY A 26 11.28 -3.18 10.58
CA GLY A 26 11.18 -4.42 11.36
C GLY A 26 9.98 -4.53 12.27
N LEU A 27 9.06 -3.57 12.22
CA LEU A 27 7.82 -3.59 12.96
C LEU A 27 6.63 -3.86 12.03
N LEU A 28 5.68 -4.64 12.52
CA LEU A 28 4.43 -5.00 11.87
C LEU A 28 3.28 -4.21 12.49
N TYR A 29 2.45 -3.59 11.66
CA TYR A 29 1.29 -2.81 12.10
C TYR A 29 0.00 -3.54 11.75
N LEU A 30 -0.88 -3.70 12.73
CA LEU A 30 -2.10 -4.50 12.60
C LEU A 30 -3.31 -3.78 13.20
N TRP A 31 -4.46 -3.96 12.57
CA TRP A 31 -5.73 -3.70 13.25
C TRP A 31 -6.05 -4.91 14.10
N ALA A 32 -6.24 -4.72 15.40
CA ALA A 32 -6.62 -5.76 16.34
C ALA A 32 -8.02 -5.49 16.91
N GLU A 33 -8.81 -6.54 17.06
CA GLU A 33 -10.09 -6.51 17.76
C GLU A 33 -9.87 -6.87 19.23
N GLY A 34 -10.66 -6.28 20.13
CA GLY A 34 -10.47 -6.36 21.58
C GLY A 34 -10.27 -7.77 22.16
N PRO A 35 -9.78 -7.86 23.40
CA PRO A 35 -9.44 -9.13 24.04
C PRO A 35 -10.66 -10.05 24.11
N THR A 36 -10.40 -11.36 24.09
CA THR A 36 -11.43 -12.41 24.10
C THR A 36 -12.36 -12.37 25.32
N ASN A 37 -11.94 -11.69 26.39
CA ASN A 37 -12.58 -11.75 27.72
C ASN A 37 -13.37 -10.48 28.09
N SER A 38 -13.46 -9.48 27.21
CA SER A 38 -14.26 -8.29 27.49
C SER A 38 -15.75 -8.56 27.23
N VAL A 39 -16.52 -8.80 28.30
CA VAL A 39 -17.99 -8.91 28.27
C VAL A 39 -18.58 -7.52 28.54
N GLY A 40 -19.01 -6.81 27.49
CA GLY A 40 -19.65 -5.50 27.61
C GLY A 40 -20.06 -4.91 26.26
N PRO A 41 -20.94 -3.90 26.22
CA PRO A 41 -21.53 -3.37 24.99
C PRO A 41 -20.54 -2.69 24.02
N ASN A 42 -19.29 -2.44 24.45
CA ASN A 42 -18.21 -1.84 23.65
C ASN A 42 -17.33 -2.87 22.91
N LEU A 43 -17.92 -3.99 22.49
CA LEU A 43 -17.27 -5.16 21.87
C LEU A 43 -16.52 -4.88 20.55
N SER A 44 -16.61 -3.67 19.98
CA SER A 44 -16.16 -3.37 18.60
C SER A 44 -15.03 -2.34 18.49
N ASN A 45 -14.31 -2.08 19.58
CA ASN A 45 -13.18 -1.16 19.53
C ASN A 45 -11.96 -1.84 18.88
N LYS A 46 -11.84 -1.66 17.57
CA LYS A 46 -10.61 -2.00 16.84
C LYS A 46 -9.52 -1.00 17.21
N THR A 47 -8.36 -1.51 17.57
CA THR A 47 -7.19 -0.72 17.93
C THR A 47 -6.04 -0.98 16.96
N LEU A 48 -5.19 0.02 16.75
CA LEU A 48 -3.97 -0.13 15.97
C LEU A 48 -2.86 -0.59 16.90
N ILE A 49 -2.21 -1.68 16.55
CA ILE A 49 -1.08 -2.22 17.30
C ILE A 49 0.16 -2.24 16.43
N VAL A 50 1.31 -2.16 17.08
CA VAL A 50 2.62 -2.37 16.48
C VAL A 50 3.29 -3.53 17.21
N CYS A 51 3.89 -4.46 16.48
CA CYS A 51 4.57 -5.60 17.07
C CYS A 51 5.83 -6.01 16.29
N ASN A 52 6.75 -6.67 16.98
CA ASN A 52 7.83 -7.40 16.35
C ASN A 52 7.52 -8.91 16.45
N PRO A 53 7.16 -9.59 15.35
CA PRO A 53 6.83 -11.01 15.40
C PRO A 53 8.03 -11.91 15.76
N LEU A 54 9.27 -11.42 15.62
CA LEU A 54 10.48 -12.19 15.93
C LEU A 54 10.79 -12.18 17.43
N THR A 55 10.62 -11.02 18.08
CA THR A 55 10.85 -10.88 19.53
C THR A 55 9.59 -11.12 20.35
N ARG A 56 8.43 -11.29 19.68
CA ARG A 56 7.11 -11.51 20.30
C ARG A 56 6.71 -10.38 21.26
N GLN A 57 7.15 -9.17 20.96
CA GLN A 57 6.78 -7.95 21.69
C GLN A 57 5.75 -7.15 20.89
N PHE A 58 4.84 -6.46 21.60
CA PHE A 58 3.86 -5.57 20.97
C PHE A 58 3.57 -4.36 21.87
N LYS A 59 3.05 -3.31 21.25
CA LYS A 59 2.57 -2.10 21.90
C LYS A 59 1.24 -1.66 21.29
N LEU A 60 0.35 -1.18 22.14
CA LEU A 60 -0.89 -0.54 21.73
C LEU A 60 -0.60 0.92 21.34
N LEU A 61 -1.11 1.36 20.19
CA LEU A 61 -1.17 2.78 19.89
C LEU A 61 -2.40 3.40 20.55
N PRO A 62 -2.44 4.74 20.73
CA PRO A 62 -3.61 5.40 21.32
C PRO A 62 -4.88 5.07 20.52
N GLN A 63 -6.02 4.99 21.19
CA GLN A 63 -7.25 4.52 20.56
C GLN A 63 -7.69 5.43 19.39
N LEU A 64 -8.20 4.79 18.34
CA LEU A 64 -8.81 5.44 17.20
C LEU A 64 -10.28 5.04 17.10
N GLY A 65 -11.12 5.99 16.67
CA GLY A 65 -12.52 5.69 16.39
C GLY A 65 -12.67 4.60 15.32
N SER A 66 -13.69 3.76 15.44
CA SER A 66 -13.92 2.59 14.57
C SER A 66 -14.04 2.91 13.07
N ALA A 67 -14.40 4.14 12.71
CA ALA A 67 -14.46 4.62 11.33
C ALA A 67 -13.08 4.59 10.64
N TRP A 68 -12.00 4.89 11.36
CA TRP A 68 -10.65 4.94 10.81
C TRP A 68 -10.16 3.56 10.36
N CYS A 69 -10.49 2.51 11.11
CA CYS A 69 -10.14 1.15 10.74
C CYS A 69 -10.82 0.70 9.43
N LYS A 70 -12.05 1.15 9.16
CA LYS A 70 -12.81 0.74 7.97
C LYS A 70 -12.41 1.52 6.71
N HIS A 71 -12.06 2.79 6.86
CA HIS A 71 -11.94 3.70 5.72
C HIS A 71 -10.54 4.28 5.50
N GLY A 72 -9.70 4.28 6.54
CA GLY A 72 -8.37 4.86 6.52
C GLY A 72 -7.31 3.96 5.89
N SER A 73 -6.40 4.56 5.13
CA SER A 73 -5.17 3.91 4.68
C SER A 73 -4.07 4.20 5.70
N VAL A 74 -3.48 3.16 6.29
CA VAL A 74 -2.40 3.31 7.26
C VAL A 74 -1.07 3.37 6.53
N LEU A 75 -0.35 4.46 6.74
CA LEU A 75 0.99 4.74 6.22
C LEU A 75 1.95 4.80 7.41
N VAL A 76 3.11 4.20 7.25
CA VAL A 76 4.14 4.11 8.28
C VAL A 76 5.45 4.57 7.69
N GLY A 77 6.11 5.50 8.38
CA GLY A 77 7.32 6.17 7.89
C GLY A 77 8.53 5.76 8.71
N SER A 78 9.29 6.75 9.17
CA SER A 78 10.34 6.58 10.17
C SER A 78 9.83 5.82 11.40
N PRO A 79 10.71 5.18 12.19
CA PRO A 79 10.30 4.39 13.35
C PRO A 79 9.30 5.16 14.23
N ASN A 80 8.19 4.50 14.56
CA ASN A 80 7.12 5.03 15.39
C ASN A 80 6.31 6.19 14.83
N GLN A 81 6.41 6.48 13.53
CA GLN A 81 5.51 7.42 12.85
C GLN A 81 4.40 6.67 12.12
N VAL A 82 3.15 7.04 12.41
CA VAL A 82 1.96 6.43 11.83
C VAL A 82 1.02 7.53 11.37
N LEU A 83 0.58 7.43 10.11
CA LEU A 83 -0.40 8.30 9.51
C LEU A 83 -1.58 7.45 9.03
N VAL A 84 -2.81 7.80 9.39
CA VAL A 84 -4.01 7.20 8.80
C VAL A 84 -4.69 8.24 7.93
N LEU A 85 -4.74 7.97 6.62
CA LEU A 85 -5.20 8.88 5.60
C LEU A 85 -6.57 8.48 5.04
N THR A 86 -7.49 9.44 4.97
CA THR A 86 -8.75 9.37 4.23
C THR A 86 -8.84 10.53 3.24
N GLU A 87 -9.92 10.59 2.47
CA GLU A 87 -10.21 11.75 1.60
C GLU A 87 -10.32 13.05 2.39
N LEU A 88 -11.03 13.01 3.53
CA LEU A 88 -11.43 14.20 4.28
C LEU A 88 -10.43 14.57 5.38
N ALA A 89 -9.74 13.59 5.95
CA ALA A 89 -8.89 13.82 7.10
C ALA A 89 -7.66 12.90 7.14
N ALA A 90 -6.62 13.40 7.76
CA ALA A 90 -5.41 12.66 8.11
C ALA A 90 -5.23 12.71 9.63
N ILE A 91 -4.87 11.57 10.23
CA ILE A 91 -4.49 11.51 11.66
C ILE A 91 -3.07 10.98 11.78
N TYR A 92 -2.26 11.68 12.55
CA TYR A 92 -0.84 11.42 12.68
C TYR A 92 -0.47 11.14 14.12
N PHE A 93 0.39 10.15 14.32
CA PHE A 93 0.97 9.79 15.59
C PHE A 93 2.48 9.63 15.42
N SER A 94 3.22 10.19 16.36
CA SER A 94 4.66 9.96 16.51
C SER A 94 4.98 9.84 17.99
N VAL A 95 5.81 8.87 18.36
CA VAL A 95 6.27 8.72 19.76
C VAL A 95 7.10 9.93 20.23
N SER A 96 7.64 10.72 19.31
CA SER A 96 8.35 11.96 19.65
C SER A 96 7.43 13.10 20.10
N THR A 97 6.11 13.00 19.92
CA THR A 97 5.20 14.06 20.38
C THR A 97 4.97 13.95 21.88
N THR A 98 5.08 15.08 22.58
CA THR A 98 4.98 15.19 24.06
C THR A 98 3.66 14.68 24.63
N SER A 99 2.60 14.61 23.83
CA SER A 99 1.25 14.29 24.29
C SER A 99 0.83 12.83 24.09
N ASN A 100 1.64 11.99 23.44
CA ASN A 100 1.29 10.59 23.09
C ASN A 100 -0.15 10.47 22.51
N ASN A 101 -0.57 11.49 21.75
CA ASN A 101 -1.93 11.63 21.22
C ASN A 101 -1.90 11.75 19.70
N TRP A 102 -3.03 11.41 19.08
CA TRP A 102 -3.24 11.62 17.65
C TRP A 102 -3.43 13.10 17.35
N LEU A 103 -2.66 13.62 16.40
CA LEU A 103 -2.92 14.90 15.77
C LEU A 103 -3.87 14.68 14.59
N LYS A 104 -4.84 15.57 14.39
CA LYS A 104 -5.83 15.48 13.30
C LYS A 104 -5.71 16.69 12.39
N PHE A 105 -5.65 16.42 11.09
CA PHE A 105 -5.54 17.40 10.03
C PHE A 105 -6.67 17.20 9.01
N SER A 106 -7.06 18.27 8.33
CA SER A 106 -7.91 18.15 7.14
C SER A 106 -7.06 17.64 5.98
N SER A 107 -7.55 16.62 5.27
CA SER A 107 -6.87 16.14 4.07
C SER A 107 -7.34 16.90 2.84
N ASN A 108 -8.65 17.12 2.68
CA ASN A 108 -9.23 17.83 1.51
C ASN A 108 -8.72 17.28 0.16
N LEU A 109 -8.47 15.97 0.08
CA LEU A 109 -8.15 15.33 -1.20
C LEU A 109 -9.39 15.39 -2.10
N PRO A 110 -9.21 15.49 -3.43
CA PRO A 110 -10.35 15.59 -4.35
C PRO A 110 -11.16 14.29 -4.44
N SER A 111 -10.58 13.16 -4.04
CA SER A 111 -11.27 11.88 -3.89
C SER A 111 -10.46 10.92 -3.02
N LYS A 112 -11.08 9.81 -2.59
CA LYS A 112 -10.41 8.76 -1.83
C LYS A 112 -9.10 8.29 -2.50
N PRO A 113 -7.95 8.42 -1.82
CA PRO A 113 -6.66 8.05 -2.38
C PRO A 113 -6.57 6.54 -2.60
N ARG A 114 -5.99 6.17 -3.75
CA ARG A 114 -5.84 4.79 -4.18
C ARG A 114 -4.43 4.29 -3.93
N SER A 115 -4.28 3.46 -2.89
CA SER A 115 -2.99 2.94 -2.45
C SER A 115 -1.99 4.10 -2.18
N PRO A 116 -2.31 5.05 -1.27
CA PRO A 116 -1.36 6.08 -0.92
C PRO A 116 -0.10 5.45 -0.34
N ILE A 117 1.02 6.15 -0.47
CA ILE A 117 2.33 5.71 0.02
C ILE A 117 3.01 6.84 0.78
N LEU A 118 3.89 6.47 1.70
CA LEU A 118 4.77 7.38 2.42
C LEU A 118 6.21 6.94 2.10
N ILE A 119 6.98 7.85 1.50
CA ILE A 119 8.40 7.66 1.18
C ILE A 119 9.15 8.76 1.91
N SER A 120 10.03 8.38 2.83
CA SER A 120 10.68 9.31 3.75
C SER A 120 9.61 10.15 4.47
N ASP A 121 9.56 11.47 4.27
CA ASP A 121 8.51 12.35 4.82
C ASP A 121 7.47 12.80 3.77
N THR A 122 7.57 12.30 2.54
CA THR A 122 6.68 12.65 1.44
C THR A 122 5.54 11.66 1.32
N ILE A 123 4.32 12.17 1.41
CA ILE A 123 3.08 11.43 1.21
C ILE A 123 2.66 11.61 -0.25
N LEU A 124 2.38 10.49 -0.93
CA LEU A 124 1.86 10.49 -2.28
C LEU A 124 0.49 9.83 -2.33
N ALA A 125 -0.45 10.50 -2.97
CA ALA A 125 -1.83 10.08 -3.11
C ALA A 125 -2.23 10.10 -4.59
N LEU A 126 -2.66 8.95 -5.11
CA LEU A 126 -3.27 8.85 -6.42
C LEU A 126 -4.80 8.98 -6.29
N CYS A 127 -5.37 10.03 -6.84
CA CYS A 127 -6.81 10.32 -6.74
C CYS A 127 -7.46 10.26 -8.12
N ASP A 128 -8.68 9.72 -8.18
CA ASP A 128 -9.53 9.81 -9.36
C ASP A 128 -10.29 11.13 -9.30
N VAL A 129 -9.93 12.09 -10.14
CA VAL A 129 -10.61 13.40 -10.25
C VAL A 129 -11.57 13.43 -11.43
N GLY A 130 -11.82 12.28 -12.04
CA GLY A 130 -12.71 12.12 -13.17
C GLY A 130 -14.19 12.16 -12.77
N SER A 131 -15.04 11.88 -13.76
CA SER A 131 -16.48 11.73 -13.56
C SER A 131 -16.84 10.25 -13.37
N PRO A 132 -18.09 9.93 -12.96
CA PRO A 132 -18.56 8.53 -12.89
C PRO A 132 -18.40 7.74 -14.20
N TRP A 133 -18.29 8.42 -15.34
CA TRP A 133 -18.17 7.84 -16.67
C TRP A 133 -16.71 7.68 -17.13
N ARG A 134 -15.81 8.57 -16.67
CA ARG A 134 -14.42 8.55 -17.10
C ARG A 134 -13.50 8.89 -15.93
N SER A 135 -12.77 7.89 -15.46
CA SER A 135 -11.68 8.08 -14.50
C SER A 135 -10.59 8.98 -15.09
N GLN A 136 -10.08 9.89 -14.27
CA GLN A 136 -8.90 10.70 -14.56
C GLN A 136 -8.00 10.68 -13.34
N TRP A 137 -6.88 9.95 -13.43
CA TRP A 137 -5.99 9.79 -12.28
C TRP A 137 -5.02 10.97 -12.21
N LYS A 138 -4.85 11.53 -11.02
CA LYS A 138 -3.87 12.59 -10.73
C LYS A 138 -3.09 12.24 -9.48
N LEU A 139 -1.80 12.57 -9.51
CA LEU A 139 -0.88 12.33 -8.41
C LEU A 139 -0.76 13.61 -7.57
N PHE A 140 -0.92 13.45 -6.26
CA PHE A 140 -0.83 14.52 -5.28
C PHE A 140 0.29 14.23 -4.30
N ARG A 141 0.99 15.27 -3.90
CA ARG A 141 2.11 15.26 -2.96
C ARG A 141 1.80 16.15 -1.76
N SER A 142 2.18 15.70 -0.58
CA SER A 142 2.21 16.50 0.64
C SER A 142 3.30 15.96 1.57
N THR A 143 3.63 16.69 2.63
CA THR A 143 4.44 16.17 3.74
C THR A 143 3.62 16.19 5.03
N VAL A 144 4.06 15.44 6.05
CA VAL A 144 3.45 15.52 7.38
C VAL A 144 3.47 16.95 7.92
N LYS A 145 4.54 17.70 7.62
CA LYS A 145 4.69 19.11 8.00
C LYS A 145 3.65 19.99 7.31
N ASP A 146 3.43 19.81 6.00
CA ASP A 146 2.45 20.61 5.24
C ASP A 146 1.03 20.41 5.79
N LEU A 147 0.67 19.16 6.12
CA LEU A 147 -0.62 18.84 6.74
C LEU A 147 -0.83 19.53 8.10
N GLN A 148 0.23 19.75 8.89
CA GLN A 148 0.16 20.47 10.17
C GLN A 148 -0.15 21.95 9.99
N PHE A 149 0.40 22.57 8.94
CA PHE A 149 0.21 23.99 8.65
C PHE A 149 -1.05 24.26 7.82
N SER A 150 -1.95 23.29 7.70
CA SER A 150 -3.13 23.35 6.83
C SER A 150 -2.79 23.68 5.37
N GLN A 151 -1.54 23.43 4.96
CA GLN A 151 -1.13 23.59 3.58
C GLN A 151 -1.68 22.44 2.74
N GLN A 152 -2.11 22.78 1.53
CA GLN A 152 -2.83 21.86 0.66
C GLN A 152 -1.89 20.90 -0.06
N TRP A 153 -2.47 19.79 -0.53
CA TRP A 153 -1.82 18.88 -1.45
C TRP A 153 -1.38 19.59 -2.73
N VAL A 154 -0.13 19.38 -3.12
CA VAL A 154 0.40 19.84 -4.40
C VAL A 154 0.12 18.77 -5.45
N ARG A 155 -0.61 19.13 -6.49
CA ARG A 155 -0.77 18.25 -7.66
C ARG A 155 0.56 18.19 -8.40
N LEU A 156 1.08 16.98 -8.59
CA LEU A 156 2.25 16.76 -9.43
C LEU A 156 1.80 16.67 -10.89
N GLU A 157 2.37 17.53 -11.72
CA GLU A 157 2.13 17.54 -13.16
C GLU A 157 3.33 18.10 -13.91
N LYS A 158 3.55 17.57 -15.12
CA LYS A 158 4.49 18.05 -16.12
C LYS A 158 3.81 17.95 -17.48
N HIS A 159 4.08 18.89 -18.38
CA HIS A 159 3.46 18.88 -19.71
C HIS A 159 3.83 17.60 -20.48
N GLU A 160 5.07 17.15 -20.32
CA GLU A 160 5.67 15.98 -20.97
C GLU A 160 5.01 14.66 -20.53
N TRP A 161 4.29 14.65 -19.41
CA TRP A 161 3.61 13.44 -18.93
C TRP A 161 2.40 13.07 -19.81
N GLY A 162 1.83 14.04 -20.55
CA GLY A 162 0.66 13.83 -21.39
C GLY A 162 -0.43 13.00 -20.69
N ASP A 163 -0.80 11.88 -21.32
CA ASP A 163 -1.88 10.98 -20.88
C ASP A 163 -1.37 9.74 -20.13
N ILE A 164 -0.17 9.79 -19.52
CA ILE A 164 0.44 8.61 -18.87
C ILE A 164 -0.45 7.96 -17.80
N PHE A 165 -1.25 8.76 -17.11
CA PHE A 165 -2.19 8.27 -16.10
C PHE A 165 -3.43 7.61 -16.73
N ASP A 166 -3.78 8.00 -17.96
CA ASP A 166 -4.97 7.57 -18.67
C ASP A 166 -4.75 6.25 -19.42
N ILE A 167 -3.51 5.85 -19.71
CA ILE A 167 -3.22 4.55 -20.35
C ILE A 167 -3.47 3.35 -19.41
N LEU A 168 -3.46 3.58 -18.10
CA LEU A 168 -3.62 2.54 -17.09
C LEU A 168 -5.07 2.41 -16.62
N LYS A 169 -5.54 1.18 -16.54
CA LYS A 169 -6.79 0.80 -15.88
C LYS A 169 -6.50 0.47 -14.42
N ARG A 170 -7.20 1.15 -13.52
CA ARG A 170 -7.16 0.92 -12.06
C ARG A 170 -5.75 0.98 -11.46
N PRO A 171 -4.96 2.03 -11.75
CA PRO A 171 -3.60 2.17 -11.26
C PRO A 171 -3.52 2.09 -9.72
N ARG A 172 -2.37 1.65 -9.23
CA ARG A 172 -2.01 1.59 -7.80
C ARG A 172 -0.58 2.07 -7.66
N LEU A 173 -0.29 2.74 -6.54
CA LEU A 173 1.09 3.09 -6.19
C LEU A 173 1.70 2.05 -5.25
N LEU A 174 3.00 1.82 -5.42
CA LEU A 174 3.88 1.18 -4.45
C LEU A 174 5.16 2.02 -4.33
N GLY A 175 5.81 1.98 -3.16
CA GLY A 175 7.14 2.55 -3.01
C GLY A 175 8.18 1.73 -3.78
N GLY A 176 9.02 2.38 -4.56
CA GLY A 176 10.19 1.80 -5.24
C GLY A 176 11.46 1.94 -4.41
N LYS A 177 12.60 1.54 -4.98
CA LYS A 177 13.93 1.82 -4.39
C LYS A 177 14.34 3.28 -4.64
N ASN A 178 15.23 3.81 -3.80
CA ASN A 178 15.93 5.09 -4.02
C ASN A 178 14.98 6.25 -4.35
N ASP A 179 13.98 6.48 -3.49
CA ASP A 179 12.96 7.52 -3.67
C ASP A 179 12.19 7.46 -5.00
N LYS A 180 12.03 6.27 -5.56
CA LYS A 180 11.17 6.04 -6.74
C LYS A 180 9.78 5.59 -6.36
N VAL A 181 8.83 5.77 -7.26
CA VAL A 181 7.45 5.30 -7.12
C VAL A 181 7.10 4.38 -8.27
N LEU A 182 6.44 3.27 -7.97
CA LEU A 182 5.90 2.37 -8.98
C LEU A 182 4.41 2.62 -9.15
N MET A 183 3.98 2.91 -10.36
CA MET A 183 2.58 2.99 -10.74
C MET A 183 2.21 1.79 -11.61
N ILE A 184 1.26 1.00 -11.12
CA ILE A 184 0.99 -0.33 -11.65
C ILE A 184 -0.48 -0.46 -12.01
N GLY A 185 -0.78 -0.88 -13.23
CA GLY A 185 -2.15 -1.04 -13.70
C GLY A 185 -2.25 -1.94 -14.93
N GLY A 186 -3.48 -2.23 -15.33
CA GLY A 186 -3.70 -2.91 -16.62
C GLY A 186 -3.55 -1.91 -17.75
N LEU A 187 -2.64 -2.15 -18.70
CA LEU A 187 -2.51 -1.29 -19.88
C LEU A 187 -3.76 -1.44 -20.75
N LYS A 188 -4.48 -0.35 -20.99
CA LYS A 188 -5.67 -0.35 -21.85
C LYS A 188 -5.26 -0.65 -23.30
N SER A 189 -6.04 -1.47 -24.00
CA SER A 189 -5.84 -1.73 -25.43
C SER A 189 -6.32 -0.57 -26.31
N SER A 190 -7.17 0.31 -25.76
CA SER A 190 -7.72 1.49 -26.41
C SER A 190 -8.24 2.50 -25.37
N PHE A 191 -8.59 3.71 -25.78
CA PHE A 191 -9.18 4.72 -24.90
C PHE A 191 -10.70 4.58 -24.70
N SER A 192 -11.31 3.47 -25.17
CA SER A 192 -12.74 3.25 -25.00
C SER A 192 -13.11 2.96 -23.54
N LEU A 193 -14.34 3.33 -23.13
CA LEU A 193 -14.85 3.14 -21.75
C LEU A 193 -14.71 1.70 -21.23
N HIS A 194 -14.93 0.71 -22.11
CA HIS A 194 -14.91 -0.71 -21.77
C HIS A 194 -13.67 -1.44 -22.30
N SER A 195 -12.59 -0.69 -22.59
CA SER A 195 -11.36 -1.26 -23.11
C SER A 195 -10.84 -2.42 -22.24
N THR A 196 -10.49 -3.51 -22.91
CA THR A 196 -9.77 -4.64 -22.31
C THR A 196 -8.35 -4.22 -21.97
N CYS A 197 -7.67 -4.96 -21.10
CA CYS A 197 -6.26 -4.74 -20.87
C CYS A 197 -5.44 -5.66 -21.77
N SER A 198 -4.41 -5.14 -22.43
CA SER A 198 -3.49 -5.93 -23.24
C SER A 198 -2.44 -6.64 -22.39
N THR A 199 -2.07 -6.03 -21.26
CA THR A 199 -1.14 -6.58 -20.27
C THR A 199 -1.23 -5.81 -18.95
N ILE A 200 -0.39 -6.16 -17.97
CA ILE A 200 -0.12 -5.35 -16.77
C ILE A 200 1.20 -4.59 -17.00
N LEU A 201 1.17 -3.28 -16.78
CA LEU A 201 2.30 -2.38 -16.94
C LEU A 201 2.72 -1.81 -15.59
N ILE A 202 4.04 -1.67 -15.41
CA ILE A 202 4.71 -1.05 -14.28
C ILE A 202 5.47 0.16 -14.82
N LEU A 203 5.02 1.34 -14.43
CA LEU A 203 5.73 2.60 -14.66
C LEU A 203 6.49 2.98 -13.40
N ARG A 204 7.66 3.59 -13.57
CA ARG A 204 8.50 4.07 -12.47
C ARG A 204 8.66 5.58 -12.61
N LEU A 205 8.37 6.30 -11.53
CA LEU A 205 8.62 7.74 -11.41
C LEU A 205 9.84 7.93 -10.53
N ASP A 206 10.80 8.69 -11.03
CA ASP A 206 11.86 9.25 -10.22
C ASP A 206 11.36 10.53 -9.54
N LEU A 207 11.41 10.60 -8.20
CA LEU A 207 10.88 11.77 -7.47
C LEU A 207 11.79 12.99 -7.51
N GLU A 208 13.05 12.83 -7.91
CA GLU A 208 14.00 13.94 -8.07
C GLU A 208 13.84 14.59 -9.44
N SER A 209 13.93 13.81 -10.53
CA SER A 209 13.80 14.34 -11.90
C SER A 209 12.35 14.53 -12.35
N LEU A 210 11.40 13.89 -11.66
CA LEU A 210 9.98 13.79 -12.06
C LEU A 210 9.80 13.21 -13.46
N GLU A 211 10.65 12.26 -13.82
CA GLU A 211 10.59 11.55 -15.09
C GLU A 211 9.98 10.15 -14.92
N TRP A 212 9.14 9.79 -15.88
CA TRP A 212 8.52 8.47 -15.95
C TRP A 212 9.25 7.59 -16.94
N GLU A 213 9.38 6.32 -16.59
CA GLU A 213 9.86 5.29 -17.49
C GLU A 213 9.07 3.99 -17.33
N GLU A 214 9.11 3.13 -18.35
CA GLU A 214 8.58 1.77 -18.26
C GLU A 214 9.59 0.89 -17.52
N ALA A 215 9.24 0.43 -16.33
CA ALA A 215 10.08 -0.47 -15.54
C ALA A 215 9.80 -1.95 -15.82
N GLY A 216 8.59 -2.28 -16.27
CA GLY A 216 8.26 -3.64 -16.61
C GLY A 216 6.88 -3.83 -17.20
N ARG A 217 6.78 -4.84 -18.05
CA ARG A 217 5.55 -5.27 -18.71
C ARG A 217 5.37 -6.76 -18.52
N MET A 218 4.21 -7.17 -18.03
CA MET A 218 3.95 -8.60 -17.79
C MET A 218 3.98 -9.37 -19.13
N PRO A 219 4.73 -10.48 -19.22
CA PRO A 219 4.75 -11.30 -20.43
C PRO A 219 3.36 -11.82 -20.80
N PRO A 220 3.00 -11.92 -22.10
CA PRO A 220 1.68 -12.39 -22.53
C PRO A 220 1.29 -13.77 -21.97
N GLU A 221 2.27 -14.69 -21.87
CA GLU A 221 2.07 -16.05 -21.38
C GLU A 221 1.74 -16.08 -19.88
N MET A 222 2.14 -15.03 -19.15
CA MET A 222 1.79 -14.81 -17.76
C MET A 222 0.45 -14.07 -17.65
N PHE A 223 0.25 -13.04 -18.47
CA PHE A 223 -0.94 -12.19 -18.44
C PHE A 223 -2.23 -12.94 -18.78
N ARG A 224 -2.20 -13.99 -19.62
CA ARG A 224 -3.38 -14.84 -19.90
C ARG A 224 -4.08 -15.37 -18.64
N TYR A 225 -3.33 -15.60 -17.56
CA TYR A 225 -3.91 -16.05 -16.27
C TYR A 225 -4.64 -14.94 -15.51
N PHE A 226 -4.37 -13.67 -15.85
CA PHE A 226 -4.99 -12.50 -15.25
C PHE A 226 -6.14 -11.93 -16.09
N GLN A 227 -6.26 -12.31 -17.38
CA GLN A 227 -7.33 -11.84 -18.28
C GLN A 227 -8.73 -12.15 -17.73
N ASP A 228 -8.93 -13.38 -17.22
CA ASP A 228 -10.20 -13.82 -16.62
C ASP A 228 -10.42 -13.32 -15.19
N SER A 229 -9.42 -12.63 -14.62
CA SER A 229 -9.46 -12.10 -13.27
C SER A 229 -9.88 -10.63 -13.32
N SER A 230 -11.19 -10.37 -13.23
CA SER A 230 -11.76 -9.02 -13.21
C SER A 230 -11.16 -8.09 -12.13
N LYS A 231 -10.51 -8.67 -11.12
CA LYS A 231 -9.79 -7.98 -10.04
C LYS A 231 -8.52 -8.75 -9.68
N PHE A 232 -7.36 -8.09 -9.72
CA PHE A 232 -6.11 -8.60 -9.17
C PHE A 232 -5.64 -7.74 -7.99
N LYS A 233 -4.78 -8.31 -7.15
CA LYS A 233 -4.07 -7.61 -6.08
C LYS A 233 -2.62 -7.43 -6.48
N VAL A 234 -2.07 -6.30 -6.11
CA VAL A 234 -0.66 -5.94 -6.27
C VAL A 234 -0.16 -5.52 -4.91
N PHE A 235 1.00 -6.03 -4.53
CA PHE A 235 1.65 -5.72 -3.26
C PHE A 235 3.16 -5.96 -3.36
N GLY A 236 3.90 -5.45 -2.38
CA GLY A 236 5.35 -5.47 -2.40
C GLY A 236 5.88 -4.06 -2.16
N GLY A 237 7.00 -3.74 -2.79
CA GLY A 237 7.72 -2.49 -2.63
C GLY A 237 9.21 -2.68 -2.88
N GLY A 238 9.95 -1.58 -2.95
CA GLY A 238 11.37 -1.61 -3.32
C GLY A 238 11.54 -2.20 -4.71
N SER A 239 12.31 -3.29 -4.82
CA SER A 239 12.57 -3.99 -6.09
C SER A 239 11.68 -5.21 -6.33
N ARG A 240 10.66 -5.46 -5.51
CA ARG A 240 9.83 -6.68 -5.63
C ARG A 240 8.34 -6.37 -5.61
N VAL A 241 7.65 -6.79 -6.66
CA VAL A 241 6.20 -6.59 -6.80
C VAL A 241 5.53 -7.92 -7.11
N CYS A 242 4.62 -8.31 -6.23
CA CYS A 242 3.82 -9.52 -6.35
C CYS A 242 2.41 -9.22 -6.87
N PHE A 243 1.92 -10.11 -7.71
CA PHE A 243 0.60 -10.05 -8.34
C PHE A 243 -0.19 -11.31 -8.02
N SER A 244 -1.41 -11.12 -7.50
CA SER A 244 -2.34 -12.19 -7.19
C SER A 244 -3.64 -12.01 -7.97
N GLY A 245 -4.00 -13.02 -8.77
CA GLY A 245 -5.28 -13.10 -9.47
C GLY A 245 -6.16 -14.18 -8.88
N LYS A 246 -7.48 -13.99 -8.93
CA LYS A 246 -8.43 -14.97 -8.42
C LYS A 246 -8.35 -16.22 -9.31
N ARG A 247 -8.24 -17.41 -8.71
CA ARG A 247 -8.11 -18.71 -9.42
C ARG A 247 -6.78 -18.94 -10.16
N VAL A 248 -5.78 -18.07 -10.00
CA VAL A 248 -4.45 -18.28 -10.61
C VAL A 248 -3.67 -19.38 -9.87
N GLY A 249 -3.88 -19.55 -8.56
CA GLY A 249 -3.23 -20.58 -7.74
C GLY A 249 -1.73 -20.36 -7.46
N ARG A 250 -1.14 -19.30 -8.03
CA ARG A 250 0.26 -18.89 -7.90
C ARG A 250 0.38 -17.36 -7.93
N LEU A 251 1.55 -16.83 -7.57
CA LEU A 251 1.86 -15.40 -7.63
C LEU A 251 2.79 -15.14 -8.79
N ALA A 252 2.50 -14.11 -9.58
CA ALA A 252 3.51 -13.54 -10.46
C ALA A 252 4.36 -12.55 -9.64
N LEU A 253 5.68 -12.62 -9.81
CA LEU A 253 6.64 -11.70 -9.21
C LEU A 253 7.35 -10.97 -10.33
N TRP A 254 7.37 -9.65 -10.23
CA TRP A 254 8.33 -8.79 -10.90
C TRP A 254 9.43 -8.41 -9.91
N GLU A 255 10.68 -8.62 -10.31
CA GLU A 255 11.85 -8.30 -9.51
C GLU A 255 12.83 -7.46 -10.33
N GLU A 256 13.16 -6.28 -9.80
CA GLU A 256 14.13 -5.37 -10.40
C GLU A 256 15.55 -5.75 -9.97
N ASN A 257 16.42 -5.97 -10.95
CA ASN A 257 17.83 -6.23 -10.73
C ASN A 257 18.62 -4.94 -10.50
N GLU A 258 19.92 -5.06 -10.19
CA GLU A 258 20.78 -3.92 -9.87
C GLU A 258 20.97 -2.94 -11.03
N CYS A 259 20.81 -3.42 -12.28
CA CYS A 259 20.84 -2.58 -13.47
C CYS A 259 19.48 -1.89 -13.75
N GLY A 260 18.50 -2.00 -12.85
CA GLY A 260 17.18 -1.40 -13.00
C GLY A 260 16.27 -2.12 -13.99
N LYS A 261 16.66 -3.31 -14.49
CA LYS A 261 15.83 -4.13 -15.39
C LYS A 261 14.96 -5.08 -14.58
N GLY A 262 13.72 -5.23 -15.03
CA GLY A 262 12.73 -6.08 -14.40
C GLY A 262 12.68 -7.50 -14.96
N GLU A 263 12.71 -8.50 -14.09
CA GLU A 263 12.52 -9.91 -14.42
C GLU A 263 11.18 -10.42 -13.89
N TRP A 264 10.50 -11.23 -14.70
CA TRP A 264 9.22 -11.84 -14.33
C TRP A 264 9.36 -13.32 -14.07
N ARG A 265 8.77 -13.79 -12.96
CA ARG A 265 8.75 -15.22 -12.62
C ARG A 265 7.51 -15.61 -11.83
N TRP A 266 7.20 -16.90 -11.84
CA TRP A 266 6.16 -17.45 -10.99
C TRP A 266 6.70 -17.84 -9.61
N ILE A 267 5.92 -17.61 -8.57
CA ILE A 267 6.12 -18.15 -7.23
C ILE A 267 4.98 -19.13 -6.93
N GLY A 268 5.34 -20.40 -6.73
CA GLY A 268 4.42 -21.47 -6.34
C GLY A 268 4.46 -21.77 -4.83
N GLY A 269 3.81 -22.86 -4.44
CA GLY A 269 3.83 -23.37 -3.08
C GLY A 269 3.14 -22.47 -2.05
N ILE A 270 2.24 -21.59 -2.50
CA ILE A 270 1.57 -20.64 -1.61
C ILE A 270 0.52 -21.41 -0.81
N PRO A 271 0.47 -21.23 0.52
CA PRO A 271 -0.58 -21.83 1.35
C PRO A 271 -1.96 -21.39 0.85
N GLY A 272 -2.90 -22.34 0.73
CA GLY A 272 -4.24 -22.05 0.22
C GLY A 272 -4.93 -20.91 0.98
N ASN A 273 -5.66 -20.07 0.26
CA ASN A 273 -6.42 -18.95 0.82
C ASN A 273 -7.88 -19.02 0.33
N SER A 274 -8.83 -18.90 1.25
CA SER A 274 -10.26 -19.11 1.01
C SER A 274 -10.89 -18.10 0.04
N ASP A 275 -10.38 -16.87 -0.03
CA ASP A 275 -10.88 -15.86 -0.99
C ASP A 275 -10.19 -15.94 -2.37
N GLY A 276 -9.17 -16.78 -2.50
CA GLY A 276 -8.38 -16.98 -3.72
C GLY A 276 -7.51 -15.79 -4.12
N LEU A 277 -7.33 -14.78 -3.25
CA LEU A 277 -6.52 -13.58 -3.51
C LEU A 277 -5.56 -13.28 -2.35
N TYR A 278 -4.28 -13.31 -2.63
CA TYR A 278 -3.26 -12.93 -1.66
C TYR A 278 -3.10 -11.41 -1.59
N ARG A 279 -2.75 -10.94 -0.40
CA ARG A 279 -2.40 -9.55 -0.09
C ARG A 279 -1.15 -9.59 0.76
N GLY A 280 -0.35 -8.53 0.70
CA GLY A 280 0.87 -8.46 1.49
C GLY A 280 1.51 -7.09 1.38
N PHE A 281 2.75 -7.03 1.83
CA PHE A 281 3.66 -5.89 1.79
C PHE A 281 5.07 -6.40 2.09
N VAL A 282 6.09 -5.57 1.91
CA VAL A 282 7.48 -5.92 2.26
C VAL A 282 7.67 -5.81 3.76
N PHE A 283 8.14 -6.89 4.39
CA PHE A 283 8.55 -6.92 5.79
C PHE A 283 10.06 -7.09 5.91
N GLU A 284 10.75 -6.06 6.38
CA GLU A 284 12.19 -6.09 6.67
C GLU A 284 12.42 -6.65 8.08
N ALA A 285 12.56 -7.96 8.22
CA ALA A 285 12.79 -8.62 9.49
C ALA A 285 14.01 -8.05 10.25
N ARG A 286 13.82 -7.57 11.49
CA ARG A 286 14.89 -7.07 12.38
C ARG A 286 14.69 -7.57 13.81
N LEU A 287 15.72 -8.17 14.40
CA LEU A 287 15.67 -8.68 15.78
C LEU A 287 15.81 -7.57 16.84
N ASN A 288 16.38 -6.42 16.46
CA ASN A 288 16.60 -5.29 17.36
C ASN A 288 15.46 -4.24 17.31
N ALA A 289 14.44 -4.44 16.48
CA ALA A 289 13.31 -3.52 16.39
C ALA A 289 12.38 -3.69 17.60
N VAL A 290 12.10 -2.60 18.31
CA VAL A 290 11.23 -2.59 19.50
C VAL A 290 9.97 -1.76 19.21
N PRO A 291 8.76 -2.30 19.45
CA PRO A 291 7.49 -1.59 19.27
C PRO A 291 7.25 -0.41 20.22
#